data_AF-A0A3B6PGY2-F1
#
_entry.id   AF-A0A3B6PGY2-F1
#
_cell.length_a   1.000
_cell.length_b   1.000
_cell.length_c   1.000
_cell.angle_alpha   90.00
_cell.angle_beta   90.00
_cell.angle_gamma   90.00
#
_symmetry.space_group_name_H-M   'P 1'
#
loop_
_entity.id
_entity.type
_entity.pdbx_description
1 polymer ?
#
loop_
_entity_poly.entity_id
_entity_poly.type
_entity_poly.pdbx_seq_one_letter_code
_entity_poly.pdbx_strand_id
1 'polypeptide(L)'
;MGLGKTMQVSAFLAGLFHSGLIRRALVVAPKTLLTQWIKELSVVGLSHMIYEYYGSNMNIRDNELQHAFKEGGIVLTTYDIVRINYHLIRGDFYNDAGDEEEEDFWNYVVLDEAHYIKNPNTQRAQSLFEISCVHRIAISGTPIQNNLMVQNKELRERIKPYFLRRMKSKVSLETGLTGDKKLPKKDELIIWLKLTDCQRRLYKAFLNSELVQFESEGNPLAALNVLKKICDHPLILTQRAAEDILEGMDGDFSTRDIVMVEKMAMNLTDMAHDDDAVQFSQEVSCKLSFILSLLPNLLEEGHHVLIFSQTRKMLNFIQVCCQFLECMPCFCDIL
;
A
#
# COMPACT_ATOMS: atom_id res chain seq x y z
N MET A 1 -9.20 -4.92 -9.03
CA MET A 1 -8.69 -3.53 -9.16
C MET A 1 -8.71 -3.10 -10.62
N GLY A 2 -8.88 -1.80 -10.92
CA GLY A 2 -8.84 -1.28 -12.29
C GLY A 2 -10.08 -1.55 -13.15
N LEU A 3 -11.28 -1.59 -12.56
CA LEU A 3 -12.57 -1.68 -13.26
C LEU A 3 -13.44 -0.42 -13.04
N GLY A 4 -12.82 0.70 -12.66
CA GLY A 4 -13.53 1.96 -12.39
C GLY A 4 -14.44 1.90 -11.17
N LYS A 5 -13.96 1.36 -10.04
CA LYS A 5 -14.76 1.24 -8.80
C LYS A 5 -15.16 2.63 -8.29
N THR A 6 -14.18 3.53 -8.24
CA THR A 6 -14.36 4.94 -7.87
C THR A 6 -15.40 5.58 -8.79
N MET A 7 -15.28 5.43 -10.12
CA MET A 7 -16.18 6.06 -11.07
C MET A 7 -17.63 5.54 -10.95
N GLN A 8 -17.79 4.25 -10.68
CA GLN A 8 -19.11 3.65 -10.44
C GLN A 8 -19.78 4.27 -9.21
N VAL A 9 -19.03 4.46 -8.12
CA VAL A 9 -19.57 5.06 -6.91
C VAL A 9 -19.78 6.57 -7.08
N SER A 10 -18.88 7.28 -7.76
CA SER A 10 -19.06 8.69 -8.11
C SER A 10 -20.33 8.90 -8.95
N ALA A 11 -20.54 8.10 -9.99
CA ALA A 11 -21.74 8.18 -10.83
C ALA A 11 -23.02 7.81 -10.05
N PHE A 12 -22.95 6.83 -9.16
CA PHE A 12 -24.06 6.46 -8.27
C PHE A 12 -24.43 7.62 -7.33
N LEU A 13 -23.45 8.21 -6.64
CA LEU A 13 -23.66 9.37 -5.78
C LEU A 13 -24.21 10.56 -6.59
N ALA A 14 -23.68 10.81 -7.78
CA ALA A 14 -24.17 11.87 -8.65
C ALA A 14 -25.65 11.67 -9.01
N GLY A 15 -26.07 10.45 -9.33
CA GLY A 15 -27.49 10.15 -9.54
C GLY A 15 -28.35 10.52 -8.33
N LEU A 16 -27.90 10.15 -7.13
CA LEU A 16 -28.63 10.43 -5.89
C LEU A 16 -28.68 11.92 -5.54
N PHE A 17 -27.55 12.64 -5.63
CA PHE A 17 -27.50 14.08 -5.38
C PHE A 17 -28.35 14.87 -6.37
N HIS A 18 -28.23 14.61 -7.67
CA HIS A 18 -29.03 15.32 -8.68
C HIS A 18 -30.53 15.00 -8.59
N SER A 19 -30.89 13.83 -8.05
CA SER A 19 -32.29 13.48 -7.78
C SER A 19 -32.83 14.02 -6.45
N GLY A 20 -31.99 14.65 -5.61
CA GLY A 20 -32.37 15.14 -4.29
C GLY A 20 -32.67 14.03 -3.27
N LEU A 21 -32.26 12.79 -3.53
CA LEU A 21 -32.50 11.64 -2.63
C LEU A 21 -31.53 11.60 -1.45
N ILE A 22 -30.40 12.29 -1.54
CA ILE A 22 -29.42 12.40 -0.47
C ILE A 22 -28.93 13.84 -0.34
N ARG A 23 -28.56 14.21 0.88
CA ARG A 23 -27.99 15.52 1.22
C ARG A 23 -26.51 15.43 1.58
N ARG A 24 -26.07 14.34 2.22
CA ARG A 24 -24.70 14.22 2.77
C ARG A 24 -24.09 12.85 2.49
N ALA A 25 -22.85 12.84 2.00
CA ALA A 25 -22.04 11.64 1.85
C ALA A 25 -20.61 11.84 2.39
N LEU A 26 -20.08 10.82 3.07
CA LEU A 26 -18.71 10.78 3.56
C LEU A 26 -17.92 9.76 2.73
N VAL A 27 -16.77 10.17 2.20
CA VAL A 27 -15.83 9.27 1.53
C VAL A 27 -14.55 9.19 2.35
N VAL A 28 -14.22 7.99 2.81
CA VAL A 28 -12.99 7.68 3.55
C VAL A 28 -12.09 6.86 2.65
N ALA A 29 -10.91 7.38 2.32
CA ALA A 29 -9.95 6.72 1.45
C ALA A 29 -8.49 6.97 1.89
N PRO A 30 -7.52 6.15 1.46
CA PRO A 30 -6.10 6.49 1.57
C PRO A 30 -5.80 7.85 0.94
N LYS A 31 -4.89 8.62 1.55
CA LYS A 31 -4.55 9.99 1.10
C LYS A 31 -4.17 10.05 -0.39
N THR A 32 -3.47 9.05 -0.88
CA THR A 32 -3.04 8.92 -2.28
C THR A 32 -4.19 8.76 -3.27
N LEU A 33 -5.38 8.34 -2.82
CA LEU A 33 -6.56 8.15 -3.67
C LEU A 33 -7.50 9.36 -3.67
N LEU A 34 -7.35 10.30 -2.73
CA LEU A 34 -8.27 11.44 -2.60
C LEU A 34 -8.24 12.36 -3.83
N THR A 35 -7.07 12.57 -4.43
CA THR A 35 -6.94 13.32 -5.69
C THR A 35 -7.70 12.65 -6.84
N GLN A 36 -7.69 11.31 -6.89
CA GLN A 36 -8.49 10.56 -7.86
C GLN A 36 -9.99 10.70 -7.59
N TRP A 37 -10.42 10.65 -6.32
CA TRP A 37 -11.82 10.88 -5.93
C TRP A 37 -12.30 12.27 -6.36
N ILE A 38 -11.52 13.33 -6.08
CA ILE A 38 -11.84 14.71 -6.49
C ILE A 38 -12.02 14.79 -8.01
N LYS A 39 -11.07 14.24 -8.76
CA LYS A 39 -11.12 14.22 -10.23
C LYS A 39 -12.38 13.52 -10.74
N GLU A 40 -12.69 12.33 -10.23
CA GLU A 40 -13.83 11.55 -10.72
C GLU A 40 -15.18 12.14 -10.29
N LEU A 41 -15.30 12.68 -9.07
CA LEU A 41 -16.49 13.41 -8.62
C LEU A 41 -16.72 14.68 -9.45
N SER A 42 -15.63 15.36 -9.83
CA SER A 42 -15.73 16.52 -10.72
C SER A 42 -16.23 16.16 -12.11
N VAL A 43 -15.78 15.03 -12.67
CA VAL A 43 -16.22 14.53 -13.98
C VAL A 43 -17.74 14.26 -14.01
N VAL A 44 -18.32 13.80 -12.89
CA VAL A 44 -19.75 13.53 -12.79
C VAL A 44 -20.58 14.74 -12.35
N GLY A 45 -19.99 15.94 -12.33
CA GLY A 45 -20.69 17.21 -12.06
C GLY A 45 -20.81 17.59 -10.58
N LEU A 46 -20.15 16.87 -9.68
CA LEU A 46 -20.24 17.10 -8.23
C LEU A 46 -19.14 18.02 -7.68
N SER A 47 -18.35 18.67 -8.55
CA SER A 47 -17.17 19.46 -8.14
C SER A 47 -17.45 20.53 -7.08
N HIS A 48 -18.62 21.15 -7.13
CA HIS A 48 -19.05 22.22 -6.22
C HIS A 48 -19.58 21.72 -4.87
N MET A 49 -19.76 20.40 -4.72
CA MET A 49 -20.24 19.78 -3.49
C MET A 49 -19.11 19.10 -2.70
N ILE A 50 -17.85 19.22 -3.14
CA ILE A 50 -16.70 18.54 -2.53
C ILE A 50 -16.11 19.39 -1.42
N TYR A 51 -15.99 18.80 -0.24
CA TYR A 51 -15.38 19.39 0.95
C TYR A 51 -14.16 18.57 1.38
N GLU A 52 -13.01 19.21 1.56
CA GLU A 52 -11.73 18.53 1.79
C GLU A 52 -11.37 18.46 3.29
N TYR A 53 -11.81 17.40 3.97
CA TYR A 53 -11.49 17.15 5.38
C TYR A 53 -10.21 16.31 5.55
N TYR A 54 -9.12 16.71 4.90
CA TYR A 54 -7.82 16.04 5.03
C TYR A 54 -6.57 16.91 4.96
N GLY A 55 -6.75 18.25 4.89
CA GLY A 55 -5.66 19.21 4.96
C GLY A 55 -4.92 19.26 6.29
N SER A 56 -3.79 19.97 6.32
CA SER A 56 -2.99 20.21 7.54
C SER A 56 -3.61 21.25 8.47
N ASN A 57 -4.38 22.20 7.95
CA ASN A 57 -4.97 23.29 8.73
C ASN A 57 -6.33 22.87 9.33
N MET A 58 -6.38 22.74 10.66
CA MET A 58 -7.56 22.29 11.38
C MET A 58 -8.76 23.22 11.22
N ASN A 59 -8.56 24.54 11.28
CA ASN A 59 -9.66 25.51 11.18
C ASN A 59 -10.34 25.45 9.81
N ILE A 60 -9.55 25.29 8.73
CA ILE A 60 -10.11 25.13 7.38
C ILE A 60 -10.93 23.85 7.33
N ARG A 61 -10.38 22.73 7.80
CA ARG A 61 -11.10 21.46 7.82
C ARG A 61 -12.43 21.56 8.59
N ASP A 62 -12.42 22.14 9.78
CA ASP A 62 -13.62 22.21 10.60
C ASP A 62 -14.68 23.13 9.99
N ASN A 63 -14.27 24.22 9.32
CA ASN A 63 -15.17 25.05 8.51
C ASN A 63 -15.78 24.27 7.33
N GLU A 64 -14.96 23.53 6.57
CA GLU A 64 -15.43 22.71 5.44
C GLU A 64 -16.44 21.65 5.91
N LEU A 65 -16.18 21.01 7.05
CA LEU A 65 -17.09 20.05 7.66
C LEU A 65 -18.40 20.72 8.07
N GLN A 66 -18.33 21.89 8.73
CA GLN A 66 -19.51 22.66 9.12
C GLN A 66 -20.37 23.07 7.92
N HIS A 67 -19.74 23.49 6.82
CA HIS A 67 -20.43 23.79 5.58
C HIS A 67 -21.11 22.56 4.99
N ALA A 68 -20.47 21.39 5.01
CA ALA A 68 -21.09 20.16 4.52
C ALA A 68 -22.32 19.72 5.35
N PHE A 69 -22.29 19.94 6.67
CA PHE A 69 -23.47 19.70 7.52
C PHE A 69 -24.62 20.67 7.20
N LYS A 70 -24.29 21.95 6.98
CA LYS A 70 -25.26 23.01 6.66
C LYS A 70 -25.86 22.91 5.26
N GLU A 71 -25.02 22.89 4.23
CA GLU A 71 -25.44 22.99 2.83
C GLU A 71 -25.63 21.62 2.17
N GLY A 72 -25.16 20.55 2.83
CA GLY A 72 -25.03 19.24 2.20
C GLY A 72 -23.77 19.13 1.35
N GLY A 73 -23.47 17.91 0.90
CA GLY A 73 -22.36 17.63 -0.01
C GLY A 73 -21.56 16.39 0.37
N ILE A 74 -20.33 16.34 -0.15
CA ILE A 74 -19.44 15.19 -0.08
C ILE A 74 -18.17 15.57 0.66
N VAL A 75 -18.00 15.00 1.85
CA VAL A 75 -16.78 15.17 2.63
C VAL A 75 -15.78 14.08 2.28
N LEU A 76 -14.59 14.50 1.86
CA LEU A 76 -13.45 13.61 1.59
C LEU A 76 -12.50 13.61 2.77
N THR A 77 -12.18 12.44 3.32
CA THR A 77 -11.25 12.32 4.45
C THR A 77 -10.41 11.03 4.40
N THR A 78 -9.49 10.90 5.35
CA THR A 78 -8.63 9.73 5.50
C THR A 78 -9.00 8.92 6.75
N TYR A 79 -8.66 7.64 6.74
CA TYR A 79 -8.85 6.76 7.88
C TYR A 79 -8.17 7.25 9.16
N ASP A 80 -7.02 7.91 9.05
CA ASP A 80 -6.28 8.40 10.22
C ASP A 80 -6.93 9.64 10.83
N ILE A 81 -7.55 10.49 10.01
CA ILE A 81 -8.34 11.62 10.50
C ILE A 81 -9.62 11.13 11.16
N VAL A 82 -10.33 10.18 10.55
CA VAL A 82 -11.51 9.57 11.19
C VAL A 82 -11.16 9.00 12.55
N ARG A 83 -10.04 8.27 12.68
CA ARG A 83 -9.60 7.71 13.96
C ARG A 83 -9.47 8.77 15.07
N ILE A 84 -9.07 9.99 14.73
CA ILE A 84 -8.79 11.06 15.70
C ILE A 84 -10.03 11.97 15.90
N ASN A 85 -10.75 12.28 14.83
CA ASN A 85 -11.79 13.32 14.77
C ASN A 85 -13.21 12.74 14.57
N TYR A 86 -13.45 11.46 14.87
CA TYR A 86 -14.76 10.84 14.60
C TYR A 86 -15.93 11.53 15.31
N HIS A 87 -15.74 12.09 16.51
CA HIS A 87 -16.77 12.86 17.22
C HIS A 87 -17.27 14.04 16.39
N LEU A 88 -16.36 14.77 15.73
CA LEU A 88 -16.73 15.87 14.85
C LEU A 88 -17.42 15.32 13.59
N ILE A 89 -16.83 14.31 12.96
CA ILE A 89 -17.40 13.72 11.73
C ILE A 89 -18.79 13.10 11.98
N ARG A 90 -19.06 12.64 13.21
CA ARG A 90 -20.36 12.11 13.63
C ARG A 90 -21.43 13.19 13.74
N GLY A 91 -21.05 14.46 13.88
CA GLY A 91 -21.97 15.58 14.05
C GLY A 91 -22.19 16.01 15.49
N ASP A 92 -21.38 15.55 16.47
CA ASP A 92 -21.61 15.80 17.90
C ASP A 92 -21.64 17.31 18.29
N PHE A 93 -21.14 18.19 17.41
CA PHE A 93 -21.15 19.65 17.60
C PHE A 93 -22.34 20.38 16.93
N TYR A 94 -23.04 19.73 16.00
CA TYR A 94 -24.27 20.26 15.39
C TYR A 94 -25.42 19.95 16.34
N ASN A 95 -25.63 20.83 17.31
CA ASN A 95 -26.87 20.88 18.09
C ASN A 95 -27.57 22.18 17.72
N ASP A 96 -27.98 22.33 16.46
CA ASP A 96 -28.81 23.49 16.11
C ASP A 96 -30.22 23.22 16.63
N ALA A 97 -30.57 23.86 17.74
CA ALA A 97 -31.83 23.69 18.46
C ALA A 97 -33.05 24.29 17.72
N GLY A 98 -32.98 24.40 16.39
CA GLY A 98 -33.92 25.15 15.55
C GLY A 98 -34.77 24.33 14.59
N ASP A 99 -34.30 23.17 14.12
CA ASP A 99 -35.01 22.35 13.14
C ASP A 99 -35.16 20.91 13.66
N GLU A 100 -36.31 20.59 14.26
CA GLU A 100 -36.62 19.31 14.92
C GLU A 100 -36.70 18.08 13.98
N GLU A 101 -36.41 18.22 12.68
CA GLU A 101 -36.68 17.15 11.68
C GLU A 101 -35.46 16.63 10.90
N GLU A 102 -34.28 17.27 10.95
CA GLU A 102 -33.12 16.78 10.20
C GLU A 102 -32.11 16.05 11.08
N GLU A 103 -32.17 14.71 11.05
CA GLU A 103 -31.15 13.89 11.70
C GLU A 103 -29.75 14.15 11.08
N ASP A 104 -28.76 14.45 11.93
CA ASP A 104 -27.36 14.75 11.56
C ASP A 104 -26.56 13.55 11.01
N PHE A 105 -27.24 12.48 10.59
CA PHE A 105 -26.54 11.32 10.05
C PHE A 105 -26.07 11.55 8.59
N TRP A 106 -25.11 10.72 8.18
CA TRP A 106 -24.69 10.61 6.79
C TRP A 106 -25.65 9.73 5.99
N ASN A 107 -26.11 10.15 4.81
CA ASN A 107 -26.90 9.26 3.96
C ASN A 107 -26.04 8.09 3.46
N TYR A 108 -24.81 8.39 3.04
CA TYR A 108 -23.85 7.39 2.58
C TYR A 108 -22.48 7.58 3.24
N VAL A 109 -21.89 6.48 3.70
CA VAL A 109 -20.48 6.40 4.06
C VAL A 109 -19.80 5.41 3.10
N VAL A 110 -18.90 5.93 2.28
CA VAL A 110 -18.11 5.17 1.31
C VAL A 110 -16.72 4.94 1.86
N LEU A 111 -16.30 3.68 1.92
CA LEU A 111 -15.02 3.25 2.45
C LEU A 111 -14.18 2.64 1.34
N ASP A 112 -13.25 3.41 0.77
CA ASP A 112 -12.33 2.90 -0.23
C ASP A 112 -11.13 2.20 0.41
N GLU A 113 -10.66 1.15 -0.24
CA GLU A 113 -9.70 0.20 0.33
C GLU A 113 -10.08 -0.27 1.75
N ALA A 114 -11.31 -0.76 1.91
CA ALA A 114 -11.88 -1.16 3.21
C ALA A 114 -11.09 -2.27 3.97
N HIS A 115 -10.02 -2.81 3.40
CA HIS A 115 -9.09 -3.68 4.12
C HIS A 115 -8.39 -2.97 5.30
N TYR A 116 -8.38 -1.63 5.35
CA TYR A 116 -7.87 -0.83 6.47
C TYR A 116 -8.66 -1.02 7.78
N ILE A 117 -9.91 -1.48 7.70
CA ILE A 117 -10.81 -1.73 8.86
C ILE A 117 -11.15 -3.20 9.06
N LYS A 118 -10.33 -4.10 8.49
CA LYS A 118 -10.54 -5.56 8.58
C LYS A 118 -10.62 -6.09 10.01
N ASN A 119 -9.93 -5.44 10.96
CA ASN A 119 -9.92 -5.84 12.36
C ASN A 119 -10.82 -4.87 13.15
N PRO A 120 -12.01 -5.31 13.60
CA PRO A 120 -12.96 -4.46 14.31
C PRO A 120 -12.45 -3.98 15.67
N ASN A 121 -11.43 -4.62 16.23
CA ASN A 121 -10.84 -4.24 17.52
C ASN A 121 -9.85 -3.07 17.40
N THR A 122 -9.55 -2.61 16.19
CA THR A 122 -8.67 -1.45 16.01
C THR A 122 -9.45 -0.16 16.28
N GLN A 123 -8.80 0.81 16.93
CA GLN A 123 -9.39 2.14 17.18
C GLN A 123 -9.95 2.75 15.89
N ARG A 124 -9.22 2.61 14.77
CA ARG A 124 -9.67 3.07 13.45
C ARG A 124 -11.01 2.48 13.03
N ALA A 125 -11.23 1.17 13.24
CA ALA A 125 -12.50 0.53 12.90
C ALA A 125 -13.62 0.93 13.87
N GLN A 126 -13.31 1.00 15.17
CA GLN A 126 -14.26 1.42 16.21
C GLN A 126 -14.77 2.85 15.96
N SER A 127 -13.86 3.82 15.83
CA SER A 127 -14.18 5.22 15.53
C SER A 127 -15.02 5.38 14.26
N LEU A 128 -14.73 4.60 13.21
CA LEU A 128 -15.51 4.63 11.97
C LEU A 128 -16.91 4.02 12.14
N PHE A 129 -17.05 2.98 12.96
CA PHE A 129 -18.33 2.34 13.21
C PHE A 129 -19.26 3.17 14.09
N GLU A 130 -18.73 4.09 14.89
CA GLU A 130 -19.50 5.08 15.66
C GLU A 130 -20.11 6.20 14.80
N ILE A 131 -19.63 6.39 13.55
CA ILE A 131 -20.21 7.37 12.64
C ILE A 131 -21.57 6.84 12.13
N SER A 132 -22.64 7.53 12.53
CA SER A 132 -24.02 7.26 12.13
C SER A 132 -24.22 7.44 10.63
N CYS A 133 -24.82 6.45 9.97
CA CYS A 133 -25.17 6.55 8.55
C CYS A 133 -26.33 5.64 8.16
N VAL A 134 -27.09 6.02 7.13
CA VAL A 134 -28.16 5.19 6.56
C VAL A 134 -27.58 4.02 5.77
N HIS A 135 -26.63 4.31 4.89
CA HIS A 135 -26.01 3.30 4.02
C HIS A 135 -24.50 3.36 4.08
N ARG A 136 -23.86 2.18 4.10
CA ARG A 136 -22.41 2.05 4.09
C ARG A 136 -21.96 1.20 2.91
N ILE A 137 -21.06 1.74 2.09
CA ILE A 137 -20.50 1.06 0.92
C ILE A 137 -19.02 0.81 1.18
N ALA A 138 -18.63 -0.46 1.24
CA ALA A 138 -17.22 -0.85 1.34
C ALA A 138 -16.68 -1.25 -0.03
N ILE A 139 -15.62 -0.56 -0.47
CA ILE A 139 -14.93 -0.81 -1.72
C ILE A 139 -13.55 -1.40 -1.39
N SER A 140 -13.21 -2.56 -1.97
CA SER A 140 -11.87 -3.15 -1.78
C SER A 140 -11.45 -3.98 -2.98
N GLY A 141 -10.17 -3.90 -3.33
CA GLY A 141 -9.58 -4.83 -4.30
C GLY A 141 -9.39 -6.25 -3.76
N THR A 142 -9.30 -6.39 -2.44
CA THR A 142 -9.02 -7.63 -1.71
C THR A 142 -9.98 -7.78 -0.53
N PRO A 143 -11.27 -8.00 -0.82
CA PRO A 143 -12.31 -7.85 0.19
C PRO A 143 -12.18 -8.81 1.36
N ILE A 144 -11.65 -10.04 1.18
CA ILE A 144 -11.61 -11.08 2.21
C ILE A 144 -10.36 -11.97 2.06
N GLN A 145 -9.68 -12.28 3.18
CA GLN A 145 -8.57 -13.25 3.20
C GLN A 145 -9.08 -14.64 2.78
N ASN A 146 -8.36 -15.28 1.85
CA ASN A 146 -8.83 -16.35 0.98
C ASN A 146 -9.37 -17.63 1.65
N ASN A 147 -9.10 -17.91 2.93
CA ASN A 147 -9.30 -19.27 3.43
C ASN A 147 -10.78 -19.62 3.74
N LEU A 148 -11.58 -18.68 4.27
CA LEU A 148 -12.95 -18.99 4.69
C LEU A 148 -13.95 -19.04 3.53
N MET A 149 -13.78 -18.17 2.53
CA MET A 149 -14.71 -18.09 1.40
C MET A 149 -14.45 -19.13 0.33
N VAL A 150 -13.21 -19.58 0.15
CA VAL A 150 -12.89 -20.61 -0.87
C VAL A 150 -13.55 -21.94 -0.55
N GLN A 151 -13.71 -22.25 0.74
CA GLN A 151 -14.18 -23.57 1.18
C GLN A 151 -15.69 -23.63 1.45
N ASN A 152 -16.38 -22.51 1.68
CA ASN A 152 -17.78 -22.52 2.10
C ASN A 152 -18.73 -21.94 1.02
N LYS A 153 -19.28 -22.81 0.18
CA LYS A 153 -20.22 -22.45 -0.90
C LYS A 153 -21.53 -21.86 -0.38
N GLU A 154 -22.00 -22.33 0.79
CA GLU A 154 -23.24 -21.84 1.40
C GLU A 154 -23.10 -20.38 1.85
N LEU A 155 -21.97 -20.05 2.48
CA LEU A 155 -21.66 -18.67 2.85
C LEU A 155 -21.65 -17.76 1.61
N ARG A 156 -21.10 -18.23 0.48
CA ARG A 156 -21.07 -17.43 -0.76
C ARG A 156 -22.46 -17.09 -1.28
N GLU A 157 -23.39 -18.03 -1.29
CA GLU A 157 -24.76 -17.75 -1.76
C GLU A 157 -25.50 -16.80 -0.81
N ARG A 158 -25.28 -16.93 0.51
CA ARG A 158 -25.89 -16.02 1.50
C ARG A 158 -25.38 -14.58 1.39
N ILE A 159 -24.08 -14.37 1.14
CA ILE A 159 -23.50 -13.02 1.03
C ILE A 159 -23.65 -12.40 -0.37
N LYS A 160 -23.99 -13.19 -1.39
CA LYS A 160 -24.04 -12.78 -2.79
C LYS A 160 -24.84 -11.49 -3.04
N PRO A 161 -26.00 -11.26 -2.40
CA PRO A 161 -26.74 -10.00 -2.57
C PRO A 161 -25.98 -8.77 -2.06
N TYR A 162 -25.10 -8.95 -1.08
CA TYR A 162 -24.33 -7.89 -0.42
C TYR A 162 -22.93 -7.71 -1.02
N PHE A 163 -22.55 -8.55 -1.99
CA PHE A 163 -21.17 -8.66 -2.45
C PHE A 163 -21.06 -8.77 -3.96
N LEU A 164 -20.55 -7.71 -4.59
CA LEU A 164 -20.30 -7.67 -6.03
C LEU A 164 -18.81 -7.82 -6.34
N ARG A 165 -18.44 -8.92 -7.01
CA ARG A 165 -17.07 -9.14 -7.52
C ARG A 165 -17.07 -9.49 -9.00
N ARG A 166 -16.37 -8.69 -9.80
CA ARG A 166 -16.18 -8.89 -11.23
C ARG A 166 -14.71 -9.16 -11.58
N MET A 167 -14.49 -10.03 -12.55
CA MET A 167 -13.16 -10.31 -13.09
C MET A 167 -12.97 -9.52 -14.39
N LYS A 168 -11.77 -8.96 -14.61
CA LYS A 168 -11.45 -8.24 -15.85
C LYS A 168 -11.73 -9.09 -17.10
N SER A 169 -11.38 -10.37 -17.06
CA SER A 169 -11.65 -11.32 -18.15
C SER A 169 -13.14 -11.45 -18.49
N LYS A 170 -14.03 -11.46 -17.49
CA LYS A 170 -15.49 -11.51 -17.71
C LYS A 170 -16.04 -10.20 -18.26
N VAL A 171 -15.61 -9.07 -17.71
CA VAL A 171 -16.08 -7.76 -18.17
C VAL A 171 -15.71 -7.50 -19.63
N SER A 172 -14.50 -7.85 -20.05
CA SER A 172 -14.08 -7.71 -21.46
C SER A 172 -14.90 -8.56 -22.43
N LEU A 173 -15.44 -9.70 -21.98
CA LEU A 173 -16.33 -10.55 -22.78
C LEU A 173 -17.75 -9.97 -22.85
N GLU A 174 -18.26 -9.46 -21.72
CA GLU A 174 -19.63 -8.92 -21.59
C GLU A 174 -19.82 -7.59 -22.33
N THR A 175 -18.81 -6.72 -22.38
CA THR A 175 -18.91 -5.41 -23.02
C THR A 175 -18.68 -5.44 -24.54
N GLY A 176 -18.50 -6.61 -25.15
CA GLY A 176 -18.32 -6.77 -26.60
C GLY A 176 -17.09 -6.04 -27.15
N LEU A 177 -16.06 -5.81 -26.33
CA LEU A 177 -14.82 -5.16 -26.75
C LEU A 177 -14.03 -6.08 -27.71
N THR A 178 -14.33 -6.00 -29.00
CA THR A 178 -13.61 -6.70 -30.08
C THR A 178 -12.43 -5.86 -30.58
N GLY A 179 -11.31 -6.49 -30.88
CA GLY A 179 -10.09 -5.83 -31.42
C GLY A 179 -9.18 -5.21 -30.35
N ASP A 180 -8.59 -4.04 -30.64
CA ASP A 180 -7.56 -3.33 -29.85
C ASP A 180 -7.96 -2.93 -28.42
N LYS A 181 -9.21 -3.15 -28.02
CA LYS A 181 -9.72 -2.88 -26.67
C LYS A 181 -9.69 -4.09 -25.72
N LYS A 182 -9.17 -5.24 -26.18
CA LYS A 182 -8.96 -6.41 -25.32
C LYS A 182 -7.77 -6.15 -24.40
N LEU A 183 -7.98 -6.29 -23.10
CA LEU A 183 -6.88 -6.20 -22.13
C LEU A 183 -5.78 -7.20 -22.52
N PRO A 184 -4.51 -6.76 -22.58
CA PRO A 184 -3.41 -7.66 -22.89
C PRO A 184 -3.34 -8.79 -21.84
N LYS A 185 -2.84 -9.95 -22.27
CA LYS A 185 -2.61 -11.05 -21.33
C LYS A 185 -1.60 -10.60 -20.29
N LYS A 186 -1.87 -10.94 -19.03
CA LYS A 186 -0.92 -10.77 -17.94
C LYS A 186 -0.15 -12.07 -17.81
N ASP A 187 1.13 -12.04 -18.12
CA ASP A 187 2.04 -13.16 -17.89
C ASP A 187 2.73 -12.98 -16.54
N GLU A 188 2.80 -14.05 -15.75
CA GLU A 188 3.44 -14.07 -14.44
C GLU A 188 4.60 -15.08 -14.49
N LEU A 189 5.84 -14.57 -14.48
CA LEU A 189 7.04 -15.40 -14.35
C LEU A 189 7.59 -15.34 -12.93
N ILE A 190 7.94 -16.51 -12.39
CA ILE A 190 8.69 -16.64 -11.14
C ILE A 190 10.12 -17.04 -11.49
N ILE A 191 11.07 -16.16 -11.18
CA ILE A 191 12.48 -16.36 -11.48
C ILE A 191 13.18 -16.85 -10.22
N TRP A 192 13.68 -18.09 -10.28
CA TRP A 192 14.43 -18.69 -9.19
C TRP A 192 15.90 -18.31 -9.30
N LEU A 193 16.38 -17.53 -8.33
CA LEU A 193 17.78 -17.09 -8.27
C LEU A 193 18.56 -17.89 -7.24
N LYS A 194 19.84 -18.13 -7.54
CA LYS A 194 20.77 -18.70 -6.56
C LYS A 194 21.38 -17.56 -5.73
N LEU A 195 21.47 -17.75 -4.42
CA LEU A 195 22.20 -16.82 -3.55
C LEU A 195 23.66 -16.75 -3.97
N THR A 196 24.24 -15.54 -3.90
CA THR A 196 25.69 -15.35 -4.05
C THR A 196 26.43 -16.06 -2.92
N ASP A 197 27.73 -16.32 -3.10
CA ASP A 197 28.53 -16.97 -2.06
C ASP A 197 28.61 -16.12 -0.79
N CYS A 198 28.62 -14.80 -0.92
CA CYS A 198 28.48 -13.89 0.21
C CYS A 198 27.14 -14.09 0.94
N GLN A 199 26.00 -13.98 0.23
CA GLN A 199 24.68 -14.16 0.84
C GLN A 199 24.53 -15.51 1.52
N ARG A 200 25.04 -16.58 0.89
CA ARG A 200 24.99 -17.94 1.46
C ARG A 200 25.77 -18.04 2.76
N ARG A 201 26.95 -17.42 2.83
CA ARG A 201 27.78 -17.42 4.03
C ARG A 201 27.13 -16.62 5.15
N LEU A 202 26.65 -15.41 4.88
CA LEU A 202 25.93 -14.59 5.87
C LEU A 202 24.66 -15.29 6.36
N TYR A 203 23.92 -15.94 5.46
CA TYR A 203 22.72 -16.70 5.80
C TYR A 203 23.04 -17.84 6.77
N LYS A 204 24.11 -18.61 6.50
CA LYS A 204 24.56 -19.70 7.39
C LYS A 204 25.06 -19.17 8.73
N ALA A 205 25.86 -18.10 8.74
CA ALA A 205 26.34 -17.49 9.98
C ALA A 205 25.17 -17.00 10.85
N PHE A 206 24.17 -16.33 10.25
CA PHE A 206 22.97 -15.92 11.01
C PHE A 206 22.16 -17.10 11.56
N LEU A 207 22.09 -18.23 10.85
CA LEU A 207 21.41 -19.42 11.38
C LEU A 207 22.16 -20.05 12.57
N ASN A 208 23.45 -19.80 12.70
CA ASN A 208 24.28 -20.27 13.80
C ASN A 208 24.34 -19.26 14.97
N SER A 209 23.72 -18.08 14.84
CA SER A 209 23.73 -17.09 15.92
C SER A 209 22.88 -17.53 17.11
N GLU A 210 23.19 -16.99 18.29
CA GLU A 210 22.45 -17.29 19.52
C GLU A 210 20.96 -16.97 19.40
N LEU A 211 20.62 -15.90 18.66
CA LEU A 211 19.23 -15.48 18.43
C LEU A 211 18.37 -16.54 17.71
N VAL A 212 18.99 -17.38 16.89
CA VAL A 212 18.31 -18.47 16.15
C VAL A 212 18.46 -19.81 16.87
N GLN A 213 19.61 -20.08 17.50
CA GLN A 213 19.90 -21.34 18.18
C GLN A 213 19.20 -21.47 19.53
N PHE A 214 19.00 -20.37 20.28
CA PHE A 214 18.29 -20.41 21.55
C PHE A 214 16.77 -20.24 21.34
N GLU A 215 16.06 -21.37 21.32
CA GLU A 215 14.59 -21.45 21.19
C GLU A 215 13.80 -20.66 22.27
N SER A 216 14.45 -20.20 23.35
CA SER A 216 13.75 -19.69 24.54
C SER A 216 13.51 -18.18 24.60
N GLU A 217 14.21 -17.34 23.81
CA GLU A 217 14.10 -15.87 23.94
C GLU A 217 13.97 -15.08 22.63
N GLY A 218 14.31 -15.67 21.48
CA GLY A 218 14.25 -14.99 20.19
C GLY A 218 12.83 -14.89 19.61
N ASN A 219 12.48 -13.76 18.99
CA ASN A 219 11.25 -13.65 18.19
C ASN A 219 11.48 -14.26 16.79
N PRO A 220 10.88 -15.41 16.42
CA PRO A 220 11.13 -16.06 15.14
C PRO A 220 10.77 -15.19 13.93
N LEU A 221 9.82 -14.26 14.09
CA LEU A 221 9.47 -13.30 13.04
C LEU A 221 10.58 -12.26 12.83
N ALA A 222 11.29 -11.87 13.89
CA ALA A 222 12.43 -10.97 13.79
C ALA A 222 13.60 -11.65 13.05
N ALA A 223 13.91 -12.90 13.40
CA ALA A 223 14.91 -13.72 12.70
C ALA A 223 14.56 -13.89 11.21
N LEU A 224 13.30 -14.21 10.90
CA LEU A 224 12.82 -14.35 9.53
C LEU A 224 12.94 -13.04 8.72
N ASN A 225 12.75 -11.89 9.36
CA ASN A 225 12.97 -10.59 8.73
C ASN A 225 14.45 -10.33 8.40
N VAL A 226 15.39 -10.79 9.23
CA VAL A 226 16.83 -10.69 8.96
C VAL A 226 17.21 -11.59 7.78
N LEU A 227 16.77 -12.86 7.78
CA LEU A 227 17.01 -13.79 6.67
C LEU A 227 16.48 -13.26 5.33
N LYS A 228 15.28 -12.65 5.33
CA LYS A 228 14.74 -11.99 4.14
C LYS A 228 15.65 -10.86 3.63
N LYS A 229 16.16 -10.02 4.53
CA LYS A 229 17.08 -8.92 4.17
C LYS A 229 18.37 -9.44 3.57
N ILE A 230 18.95 -10.52 4.10
CA ILE A 230 20.15 -11.17 3.52
C ILE A 230 19.86 -11.60 2.08
N CYS A 231 18.71 -12.27 1.84
CA CYS A 231 18.30 -12.72 0.52
C CYS A 231 17.96 -11.58 -0.46
N ASP A 232 17.53 -10.42 0.04
CA ASP A 232 17.29 -9.22 -0.77
C ASP A 232 18.62 -8.52 -1.11
N HIS A 233 19.29 -8.01 -0.09
CA HIS A 233 20.59 -7.37 -0.21
C HIS A 233 21.25 -7.24 1.18
N PRO A 234 22.46 -7.80 1.39
CA PRO A 234 23.17 -7.74 2.67
C PRO A 234 23.32 -6.34 3.29
N LEU A 235 23.58 -5.30 2.50
CA LEU A 235 23.68 -3.91 3.00
C LEU A 235 22.36 -3.31 3.54
N ILE A 236 21.22 -4.00 3.44
CA ILE A 236 19.95 -3.55 4.06
C ILE A 236 19.95 -3.82 5.58
N LEU A 237 20.81 -4.72 6.04
CA LEU A 237 20.89 -5.12 7.44
C LEU A 237 21.10 -3.94 8.38
N THR A 238 20.56 -4.08 9.58
CA THR A 238 20.80 -3.14 10.68
C THR A 238 22.09 -3.52 11.39
N GLN A 239 22.75 -2.56 12.02
CA GLN A 239 23.97 -2.80 12.81
C GLN A 239 23.83 -4.00 13.76
N ARG A 240 22.75 -4.06 14.55
CA ARG A 240 22.48 -5.20 15.45
C ARG A 240 22.42 -6.55 14.73
N ALA A 241 21.80 -6.59 13.55
CA ALA A 241 21.70 -7.83 12.78
C ALA A 241 23.04 -8.20 12.13
N ALA A 242 23.92 -7.24 11.89
CA ALA A 242 25.28 -7.48 11.45
C ALA A 242 26.14 -8.01 12.61
N GLU A 243 25.96 -7.49 13.83
CA GLU A 243 26.58 -8.00 15.06
C GLU A 243 26.18 -9.46 15.33
N ASP A 244 24.89 -9.79 15.27
CA ASP A 244 24.40 -11.18 15.42
C ASP A 244 25.04 -12.13 14.38
N ILE A 245 25.28 -11.62 13.15
CA ILE A 245 25.96 -12.40 12.10
C ILE A 245 27.43 -12.62 12.46
N LEU A 246 28.14 -11.59 12.96
CA LEU A 246 29.54 -11.70 13.39
C LEU A 246 29.69 -12.72 14.52
N GLU A 247 28.77 -12.74 15.47
CA GLU A 247 28.78 -13.72 16.57
C GLU A 247 28.62 -15.17 16.06
N GLY A 248 27.80 -15.37 15.03
CA GLY A 248 27.62 -16.67 14.37
C GLY A 248 28.71 -17.03 13.35
N MET A 249 29.75 -16.19 13.18
CA MET A 249 30.88 -16.50 12.31
C MET A 249 31.88 -17.41 13.02
N ASP A 250 31.92 -18.68 12.64
CA ASP A 250 33.07 -19.55 12.95
C ASP A 250 34.32 -19.09 12.17
N GLY A 251 35.52 -19.49 12.63
CA GLY A 251 36.83 -19.05 12.10
C GLY A 251 37.18 -19.36 10.63
N ASP A 252 36.21 -19.70 9.79
CA ASP A 252 36.33 -20.02 8.36
C ASP A 252 35.98 -18.84 7.42
N PHE A 253 35.77 -17.64 7.99
CA PHE A 253 35.52 -16.42 7.21
C PHE A 253 36.81 -15.69 6.85
N SER A 254 36.88 -15.16 5.63
CA SER A 254 38.03 -14.39 5.18
C SER A 254 38.01 -12.99 5.81
N THR A 255 39.18 -12.35 5.94
CA THR A 255 39.28 -10.94 6.38
C THR A 255 38.38 -10.00 5.56
N ARG A 256 38.12 -10.33 4.29
CA ARG A 256 37.21 -9.57 3.42
C ARG A 256 35.76 -9.63 3.89
N ASP A 257 35.33 -10.74 4.48
CA ASP A 257 33.95 -10.92 4.96
C ASP A 257 33.70 -10.14 6.24
N ILE A 258 34.69 -10.12 7.14
CA ILE A 258 34.63 -9.33 8.39
C ILE A 258 34.55 -7.84 8.02
N VAL A 259 35.45 -7.35 7.16
CA VAL A 259 35.42 -5.97 6.64
C VAL A 259 34.09 -5.65 5.96
N MET A 260 33.51 -6.63 5.26
CA MET A 260 32.22 -6.47 4.58
C MET A 260 31.06 -6.37 5.56
N VAL A 261 31.06 -7.14 6.66
CA VAL A 261 30.04 -7.03 7.71
C VAL A 261 30.23 -5.76 8.55
N GLU A 262 31.47 -5.32 8.78
CA GLU A 262 31.75 -4.00 9.35
C GLU A 262 31.22 -2.88 8.45
N LYS A 263 31.40 -2.97 7.12
CA LYS A 263 30.79 -2.04 6.15
C LYS A 263 29.26 -2.07 6.18
N MET A 264 28.62 -3.23 6.40
CA MET A 264 27.17 -3.33 6.62
C MET A 264 26.73 -2.61 7.90
N ALA A 265 27.49 -2.78 8.98
CA ALA A 265 27.20 -2.18 10.29
C ALA A 265 27.29 -0.64 10.25
N MET A 266 28.25 -0.10 9.48
CA MET A 266 28.48 1.35 9.37
C MET A 266 27.44 2.10 8.52
N ASN A 267 26.48 1.42 7.86
CA ASN A 267 25.45 2.04 7.01
C ASN A 267 26.02 3.11 6.06
N LEU A 268 27.17 2.86 5.41
CA LEU A 268 27.81 3.88 4.59
C LEU A 268 26.93 4.26 3.40
N THR A 269 26.32 5.44 3.48
CA THR A 269 25.77 6.21 2.37
C THR A 269 26.86 6.72 1.41
N ASP A 270 28.14 6.56 1.77
CA ASP A 270 29.30 7.12 1.07
C ASP A 270 29.94 6.17 0.02
N MET A 271 29.23 5.15 -0.44
CA MET A 271 29.70 4.33 -1.58
C MET A 271 29.35 4.96 -2.95
N ALA A 272 28.83 6.19 -2.98
CA ALA A 272 28.24 6.81 -4.17
C ALA A 272 29.25 7.47 -5.15
N HIS A 273 30.56 7.22 -5.02
CA HIS A 273 31.56 7.91 -5.85
C HIS A 273 32.60 7.02 -6.54
N ASP A 274 32.44 5.69 -6.58
CA ASP A 274 33.42 4.79 -7.20
C ASP A 274 32.75 3.70 -8.04
N ASP A 275 33.29 3.42 -9.23
CA ASP A 275 32.91 2.28 -10.08
C ASP A 275 33.02 0.94 -9.31
N ASP A 276 33.94 0.88 -8.34
CA ASP A 276 34.12 -0.25 -7.43
C ASP A 276 32.87 -0.54 -6.58
N ALA A 277 32.04 0.46 -6.28
CA ALA A 277 30.83 0.28 -5.46
C ALA A 277 29.71 -0.46 -6.20
N VAL A 278 29.55 -0.24 -7.51
CA VAL A 278 28.54 -0.91 -8.34
C VAL A 278 28.94 -2.36 -8.55
N GLN A 279 30.20 -2.59 -8.89
CA GLN A 279 30.74 -3.93 -9.06
C GLN A 279 30.67 -4.73 -7.76
N PHE A 280 31.03 -4.11 -6.63
CA PHE A 280 30.85 -4.68 -5.30
C PHE A 280 29.37 -4.99 -5.00
N SER A 281 28.44 -4.09 -5.33
CA SER A 281 27.01 -4.31 -5.10
C SER A 281 26.43 -5.48 -5.92
N GLN A 282 26.90 -5.66 -7.16
CA GLN A 282 26.51 -6.78 -8.03
C GLN A 282 27.02 -8.13 -7.52
N GLU A 283 28.23 -8.20 -6.97
CA GLU A 283 28.80 -9.43 -6.41
C GLU A 283 28.07 -9.89 -5.14
N VAL A 284 27.40 -8.94 -4.46
CA VAL A 284 26.88 -9.14 -3.12
C VAL A 284 25.38 -9.48 -3.11
N SER A 285 24.59 -9.07 -4.09
CA SER A 285 23.16 -9.41 -4.19
C SER A 285 22.81 -10.08 -5.52
N CYS A 286 22.29 -11.30 -5.45
CA CYS A 286 21.85 -12.03 -6.64
C CYS A 286 20.65 -11.35 -7.33
N LYS A 287 19.74 -10.73 -6.56
CA LYS A 287 18.58 -10.02 -7.11
C LYS A 287 18.99 -8.75 -7.83
N LEU A 288 19.90 -7.99 -7.23
CA LEU A 288 20.38 -6.75 -7.85
C LEU A 288 21.19 -7.06 -9.11
N SER A 289 22.09 -8.05 -9.06
CA SER A 289 22.82 -8.56 -10.23
C SER A 289 21.89 -8.98 -11.36
N PHE A 290 20.82 -9.73 -11.04
CA PHE A 290 19.82 -10.13 -12.02
C PHE A 290 19.06 -8.92 -12.60
N ILE A 291 18.59 -8.00 -11.76
CA ILE A 291 17.87 -6.80 -12.21
C ILE A 291 18.76 -5.96 -13.14
N LEU A 292 20.02 -5.72 -12.77
CA LEU A 292 20.94 -4.89 -13.55
C LEU A 292 21.35 -5.53 -14.89
N SER A 293 21.33 -6.86 -14.99
CA SER A 293 21.54 -7.55 -16.28
C SER A 293 20.28 -7.58 -17.15
N LEU A 294 19.08 -7.49 -16.57
CA LEU A 294 17.81 -7.51 -17.30
C LEU A 294 17.38 -6.12 -17.78
N LEU A 295 17.59 -5.09 -16.96
CA LEU A 295 17.08 -3.73 -17.21
C LEU A 295 17.55 -3.14 -18.56
N PRO A 296 18.84 -3.20 -18.95
CA PRO A 296 19.30 -2.63 -20.22
C PRO A 296 18.54 -3.19 -21.42
N ASN A 297 18.37 -4.52 -21.48
CA ASN A 297 17.65 -5.18 -22.58
C ASN A 297 16.19 -4.71 -22.67
N LEU A 298 15.50 -4.60 -21.53
CA LEU A 298 14.11 -4.14 -21.51
C LEU A 298 13.98 -2.67 -21.93
N LEU A 299 14.94 -1.84 -21.56
CA LEU A 299 14.94 -0.41 -21.88
C LEU A 299 15.28 -0.17 -23.36
N GLU A 300 16.24 -0.93 -23.93
CA GLU A 300 16.53 -0.92 -25.37
C GLU A 300 15.32 -1.34 -26.21
N GLU A 301 14.52 -2.29 -25.72
CA GLU A 301 13.25 -2.70 -26.33
C GLU A 301 12.11 -1.67 -26.13
N GLY A 302 12.35 -0.60 -25.38
CA GLY A 302 11.38 0.47 -25.13
C GLY A 302 10.33 0.14 -24.06
N HIS A 303 10.59 -0.83 -23.19
CA HIS A 303 9.69 -1.19 -22.09
C HIS A 303 9.82 -0.23 -20.89
N HIS A 304 8.69 0.06 -20.25
CA HIS A 304 8.65 0.77 -18.98
C HIS A 304 8.57 -0.22 -17.81
N VAL A 305 9.54 -0.16 -16.91
CA VAL A 305 9.67 -1.10 -15.80
C VAL A 305 9.24 -0.46 -14.49
N LEU A 306 8.35 -1.15 -13.76
CA LEU A 306 7.95 -0.77 -12.40
C LEU A 306 8.56 -1.78 -11.41
N ILE A 307 9.42 -1.30 -10.53
CA ILE A 307 10.08 -2.13 -9.51
C ILE A 307 9.43 -1.85 -8.15
N PHE A 308 8.99 -2.91 -7.48
CA PHE A 308 8.44 -2.86 -6.13
C PHE A 308 9.39 -3.51 -5.14
N SER A 309 9.58 -2.89 -3.99
CA SER A 309 10.35 -3.44 -2.88
C SER A 309 9.67 -3.12 -1.56
N GLN A 310 9.84 -4.01 -0.58
CA GLN A 310 9.31 -3.82 0.77
C GLN A 310 10.12 -2.80 1.58
N THR A 311 11.37 -2.54 1.21
CA THR A 311 12.25 -1.62 1.94
C THR A 311 12.72 -0.46 1.06
N ARG A 312 12.71 0.75 1.63
CA ARG A 312 13.25 1.97 1.01
C ARG A 312 14.75 1.87 0.74
N LYS A 313 15.51 1.26 1.66
CA LYS A 313 16.95 1.03 1.48
C LYS A 313 17.25 0.30 0.17
N MET A 314 16.50 -0.76 -0.15
CA MET A 314 16.67 -1.47 -1.43
C MET A 314 16.37 -0.59 -2.63
N LEU A 315 15.32 0.22 -2.56
CA LEU A 315 14.98 1.12 -3.65
C LEU A 315 16.06 2.19 -3.87
N ASN A 316 16.68 2.70 -2.80
CA ASN A 316 17.83 3.60 -2.88
C ASN A 316 19.03 2.92 -3.56
N PHE A 317 19.33 1.66 -3.21
CA PHE A 317 20.41 0.91 -3.88
C PHE A 317 20.14 0.73 -5.37
N ILE A 318 18.92 0.34 -5.74
CA ILE A 318 18.53 0.20 -7.14
C ILE A 318 18.66 1.54 -7.87
N GLN A 319 18.24 2.64 -7.24
CA GLN A 319 18.37 3.97 -7.83
C GLN A 319 19.82 4.33 -8.10
N VAL A 320 20.72 4.14 -7.12
CA VAL A 320 22.15 4.41 -7.29
C VAL A 320 22.69 3.59 -8.46
N CYS A 321 22.42 2.29 -8.51
CA CYS A 321 22.89 1.44 -9.62
C CYS A 321 22.28 1.82 -10.98
N CYS A 322 21.03 2.28 -11.04
CA CYS A 322 20.40 2.76 -12.27
C CYS A 322 21.00 4.07 -12.79
N GLN A 323 21.52 4.95 -11.92
CA GLN A 323 22.20 6.18 -12.34
C GLN A 323 23.48 5.88 -13.15
N PHE A 324 24.19 4.82 -12.81
CA PHE A 324 25.36 4.34 -13.58
C PHE A 324 25.00 3.75 -14.94
N LEU A 325 23.73 3.35 -15.14
CA LEU A 325 23.23 2.86 -16.42
C LEU A 325 22.66 3.99 -17.31
N GLU A 326 22.93 5.26 -16.97
CA GLU A 326 22.36 6.46 -17.62
C GLU A 326 20.82 6.48 -17.69
N CYS A 327 20.16 5.67 -16.87
CA CYS A 327 18.72 5.60 -16.78
C CYS A 327 18.22 6.70 -15.81
N MET A 328 17.15 7.42 -16.17
CA MET A 328 16.49 8.36 -15.26
C MET A 328 15.29 7.70 -14.56
N PRO A 329 15.44 7.15 -13.34
CA PRO A 329 14.32 6.58 -12.61
C PRO A 329 13.40 7.68 -12.05
N CYS A 330 12.09 7.49 -12.20
CA CYS A 330 11.08 8.25 -11.45
C CYS A 330 10.70 7.48 -10.19
N PHE A 331 10.74 8.13 -9.03
CA PHE A 331 10.48 7.49 -7.74
C PHE A 331 9.10 7.85 -7.20
N CYS A 332 8.36 6.86 -6.70
CA CYS A 332 7.11 7.06 -6.00
C CYS A 332 7.12 6.27 -4.70
N ASP A 333 7.33 6.98 -3.59
CA ASP A 333 7.30 6.41 -2.25
C ASP A 333 5.85 6.41 -1.74
N ILE A 334 5.23 5.23 -1.72
CA ILE A 334 3.94 5.02 -1.06
C ILE A 334 4.25 4.56 0.36
N LEU A 335 4.29 5.49 1.30
CA LEU A 335 4.40 5.22 2.74
C LEU A 335 3.12 4.62 3.31
#